data_AF-A0A916R5N3-F1
#
_entry.id   AF-A0A916R5N3-F1
#
_cell.length_a   1.000
_cell.length_b   1.000
_cell.length_c   1.000
_cell.angle_alpha   90.00
_cell.angle_beta   90.00
_cell.angle_gamma   90.00
#
_symmetry.space_group_name_H-M   'P 1'
#
loop_
_entity.id
_entity.type
_entity.pdbx_description
1 polymer ?
#
loop_
_entity_poly.entity_id
_entity_poly.type
_entity_poly.pdbx_seq_one_letter_code
_entity_poly.pdbx_strand_id
1 'polypeptide(L)' 'MKQTEGVECRKDGGVIDEIPGAYKSIEEVINQQSDLVEVVATLKQVVCLTYSPA' A
#
# COMPACT_ATOMS: atom_id res chain seq x y z
N MET A 1 -7.27 -11.02 -5.21
CA MET A 1 -8.12 -10.59 -4.08
C MET A 1 -7.39 -10.60 -2.73
N LYS A 2 -6.42 -11.50 -2.46
CA LYS A 2 -5.70 -11.56 -1.17
C LYS A 2 -4.95 -10.26 -0.76
N GLN A 3 -4.39 -9.51 -1.72
CA GLN A 3 -3.56 -8.34 -1.42
C GLN A 3 -4.33 -7.14 -0.85
N THR A 4 -5.65 -7.06 -1.09
CA THR A 4 -6.52 -5.96 -0.62
C THR A 4 -7.63 -6.50 0.29
N GLU A 5 -7.35 -7.60 1.00
CA GLU A 5 -8.31 -8.20 1.92
C GLU A 5 -8.61 -7.25 3.08
N GLY A 6 -9.91 -7.00 3.32
CA GLY A 6 -10.37 -6.05 4.33
C GLY A 6 -10.17 -4.58 3.95
N VAL A 7 -9.81 -4.27 2.70
CA VAL A 7 -9.70 -2.91 2.17
C VAL A 7 -10.72 -2.73 1.03
N GLU A 8 -11.61 -1.75 1.18
CA GLU A 8 -12.54 -1.35 0.12
C GLU A 8 -11.76 -0.53 -0.92
N CYS A 9 -11.70 -0.99 -2.16
CA CYS A 9 -10.95 -0.29 -3.21
C CYS A 9 -11.48 -0.59 -4.61
N ARG A 10 -11.12 0.28 -5.56
CA ARG A 10 -11.26 0.04 -7.01
C ARG A 10 -10.40 -1.17 -7.42
N LYS A 11 -10.88 -2.00 -8.37
CA LYS A 11 -10.25 -3.30 -8.75
C LYS A 11 -10.22 -3.56 -10.26
N ASP A 12 -10.30 -2.52 -11.09
CA ASP A 12 -10.20 -2.66 -12.55
C ASP A 12 -8.76 -2.44 -13.08
N GLY A 13 -8.58 -2.62 -14.39
CA GLY A 13 -7.26 -2.53 -15.03
C GLY A 13 -6.58 -1.17 -14.92
N GLY A 14 -7.33 -0.10 -14.65
CA GLY A 14 -6.77 1.25 -14.53
C GLY A 14 -5.96 1.50 -13.26
N VAL A 15 -5.87 0.52 -12.35
CA VAL A 15 -5.13 0.61 -11.08
C VAL A 15 -4.12 -0.52 -10.89
N ILE A 16 -3.75 -1.24 -11.96
CA ILE A 16 -2.92 -2.45 -11.89
C ILE A 16 -1.49 -2.18 -11.43
N ASP A 17 -0.96 -1.00 -11.75
CA ASP A 17 0.37 -0.51 -11.37
C ASP A 17 0.41 0.04 -9.94
N GLU A 18 -0.74 0.22 -9.31
CA GLU A 18 -0.89 0.71 -7.94
C GLU A 18 -1.28 -0.38 -6.94
N ILE A 19 -1.40 -1.64 -7.37
CA ILE A 19 -1.69 -2.74 -6.43
C ILE A 19 -0.52 -2.93 -5.45
N PRO A 20 -0.76 -3.47 -4.24
CA PRO A 20 0.31 -3.64 -3.25
C PRO A 20 1.55 -4.42 -3.77
N GLY A 21 1.35 -5.37 -4.69
CA GLY A 21 2.44 -6.14 -5.29
C GLY A 21 3.31 -5.39 -6.31
N ALA A 22 2.93 -4.18 -6.72
CA ALA A 22 3.75 -3.33 -7.58
C ALA A 22 4.86 -2.60 -6.81
N TYR A 23 4.77 -2.56 -5.48
CA TYR A 23 5.72 -1.90 -4.59
C TYR A 23 6.55 -2.89 -3.77
N LYS A 24 7.64 -2.41 -3.18
CA LYS A 24 8.43 -3.15 -2.17
C LYS A 24 7.62 -3.33 -0.88
N SER A 25 7.98 -4.33 -0.07
CA SER A 25 7.44 -4.45 1.30
C SER A 25 7.77 -3.21 2.11
N ILE A 26 6.75 -2.62 2.74
CA ILE A 26 6.94 -1.47 3.62
C ILE A 26 7.73 -1.87 4.87
N GLU A 27 7.56 -3.09 5.37
CA GLU A 27 8.32 -3.61 6.52
C GLU A 27 9.82 -3.68 6.20
N GLU A 28 10.18 -4.13 5.01
CA GLU A 28 11.59 -4.17 4.57
C GLU A 28 12.19 -2.76 4.50
N VAL A 29 11.46 -1.81 3.88
CA VAL A 29 11.91 -0.43 3.74
C VAL A 29 12.10 0.25 5.10
N ILE A 30 11.14 0.08 6.02
CA ILE A 30 11.23 0.68 7.36
C ILE A 30 12.38 0.08 8.16
N ASN A 31 12.60 -1.24 8.11
CA ASN A 31 13.69 -1.89 8.82
C ASN A 31 15.07 -1.38 8.36
N GLN A 32 15.25 -1.15 7.05
CA GLN A 32 16.48 -0.62 6.48
C GLN A 32 16.80 0.83 6.90
N GLN A 33 15.85 1.54 7.50
CA GLN A 33 15.99 2.94 7.91
C GLN A 33 15.92 3.12 9.44
N SER A 34 15.96 2.02 10.20
CA SER A 34 15.75 2.01 11.65
C SER A 34 16.75 2.84 12.46
N ASP A 35 17.90 3.17 11.89
CA ASP A 35 18.92 4.05 12.48
C ASP A 35 18.72 5.54 12.15
N LEU A 36 17.83 5.86 11.20
CA LEU A 36 17.58 7.23 10.72
C LEU A 36 16.21 7.78 11.12
N VAL A 37 15.24 6.91 11.40
CA VAL A 37 13.85 7.30 11.69
C VAL A 37 13.26 6.54 12.87
N GLU A 38 12.26 7.15 13.51
CA GLU A 38 11.45 6.54 14.58
C GLU A 38 10.02 6.29 14.09
N VAL A 39 9.49 5.09 14.34
CA VAL A 39 8.09 4.75 14.03
C VAL A 39 7.19 5.24 15.16
N VAL A 40 6.46 6.33 14.90
CA VAL A 40 5.52 6.91 15.89
C VAL A 40 4.14 6.24 15.89
N ALA A 41 3.72 5.69 14.75
CA ALA A 41 2.46 4.99 14.60
C ALA A 41 2.47 4.12 13.33
N THR A 42 1.63 3.09 13.31
CA THR A 42 1.35 2.27 12.11
C THR A 42 -0.13 2.37 11.78
N LEU A 43 -0.46 2.75 10.55
CA LEU A 43 -1.83 2.91 10.09
C LEU A 43 -2.24 1.74 9.20
N LYS A 44 -3.45 1.22 9.41
CA LYS A 44 -4.06 0.20 8.54
C LYS A 44 -5.13 0.84 7.68
N GLN A 45 -5.02 0.65 6.37
CA GLN A 45 -6.00 1.15 5.42
C GLN A 45 -7.32 0.38 5.52
N VAL A 46 -8.43 1.09 5.33
CA VAL A 46 -9.78 0.49 5.22
C VAL A 46 -10.47 0.86 3.90
N VAL A 47 -10.13 2.00 3.29
CA VAL A 47 -10.67 2.45 2.00
C VAL A 47 -9.54 3.05 1.17
N CYS A 48 -9.35 2.61 -0.07
CA CYS A 48 -8.36 3.17 -0.99
C CYS A 48 -9.03 3.78 -2.24
N LEU A 49 -8.77 5.05 -2.49
CA LEU A 49 -9.27 5.80 -3.64
C LEU A 49 -8.10 6.20 -4.55
N THR A 50 -8.07 5.61 -5.75
CA THR A 50 -7.12 5.97 -6.81
C THR A 50 -7.87 6.71 -7.91
N TYR A 51 -7.37 7.88 -8.29
CA TYR A 51 -7.80 8.55 -9.51
C TYR A 51 -6.92 8.08 -10.66
N SER A 52 -7.54 7.37 -11.61
CA SER A 52 -6.91 7.00 -12.87
C SER A 52 -7.83 7.46 -14.01
N PRO A 53 -7.34 8.31 -14.93
CA PRO A 53 -8.11 8.78 -16.08
C PRO A 53 -8.21 7.73 -17.21
N ALA A 54 -7.54 6.58 -17.05
CA ALA A 54 -7.55 5.47 -17.99
C ALA A 54 -8.87 4.71 -18.00
#